data_AF-A0A960UXF5-F1
#
_entry.id   AF-A0A960UXF5-F1
#
_cell.length_a   1.000
_cell.length_b   1.000
_cell.length_c   1.000
_cell.angle_alpha   90.00
_cell.angle_beta   90.00
_cell.angle_gamma   90.00
#
_symmetry.space_group_name_H-M   'P 1'
#
loop_
_entity.id
_entity.type
_entity.pdbx_description
1 polymer ?
#
loop_
_entity_poly.entity_id
_entity_poly.type
_entity_poly.pdbx_seq_one_letter_code
_entity_poly.pdbx_strand_id
1 'polypeptide(L)'
;MSESENLRISRRIFGNLIQPDQLSGHYESGPYFERLKATYPDYDEKAWQIDAGNTGWKVSRLGMGTYRMQRDSREHYDALREALISGTNVIDTSANYMDGSAESLIGDVLRDLIKAGRLKREDVLIVTKAGYIQGRNSLLSAEIDFPEQTVFDRSLAHCIHPDFLDNQIELSRMRMGLATLDVVLLHNPEYFLKKAQKDDRPQSEAAAEYYRRIHKAFDFLEEARKEGRIQYYGISSNTFPVYGQYESTDLKRIGGEKYPGFRVIQFPANLIERGFREGALCRTAKEGNLWTLANRPFNAFQNKIGLLRLAGSPGEDSDEIIQAMMHLEEEMQDLEFRIQGELAGEKFHFDQRFPAAGAVIRYYLDRLRNPEQAHAATAALSPVLQKTITHLYGRAELMEGTEQENLKRLLEQYVRKINNALASLEKNVRARHNRFTRTLAEAISERIPDLGSKDLSRMAMQYLLASSCPATALCGMRRVSYVRQLHALYKEPARSRFRDGLPGLEQRAVELWSKEFGF
;
A
#
# COMPACT_ATOMS: atom_id res chain seq x y z
N MET A 1 15.63 33.92 14.86
CA MET A 1 15.08 34.26 13.53
C MET A 1 13.57 34.14 13.61
N SER A 2 12.81 35.06 13.01
CA SER A 2 11.36 34.93 12.94
C SER A 2 10.99 33.70 12.11
N GLU A 3 10.10 32.87 12.63
CA GLU A 3 9.52 31.74 11.89
C GLU A 3 8.89 32.19 10.56
N SER A 4 9.16 31.47 9.47
CA SER A 4 8.60 31.82 8.15
C SER A 4 7.08 31.70 8.15
N GLU A 5 6.42 32.53 7.34
CA GLU A 5 4.95 32.53 7.22
C GLU A 5 4.41 31.16 6.78
N ASN A 6 5.07 30.52 5.81
CA ASN A 6 4.76 29.17 5.36
C ASN A 6 4.77 28.15 6.50
N LEU A 7 5.72 28.26 7.43
CA LEU A 7 5.84 27.33 8.56
C LEU A 7 4.75 27.57 9.61
N ARG A 8 4.34 28.82 9.83
CA ARG A 8 3.20 29.16 10.70
C ARG A 8 1.89 28.57 10.16
N ILE A 9 1.61 28.74 8.87
CA ILE A 9 0.44 28.17 8.20
C ILE A 9 0.46 26.63 8.34
N SER A 10 1.60 26.01 8.04
CA SER A 10 1.82 24.57 8.22
C SER A 10 1.52 24.10 9.64
N ARG A 11 2.04 24.76 10.68
CA ARG A 11 1.77 24.39 12.08
C ARG A 11 0.30 24.49 12.44
N ARG A 12 -0.42 25.50 11.92
CA ARG A 12 -1.87 25.62 12.15
C ARG A 12 -2.63 24.44 11.54
N ILE A 13 -2.26 24.01 10.33
CA ILE A 13 -2.96 22.92 9.62
C ILE A 13 -2.61 21.53 10.18
N PHE A 14 -1.34 21.32 10.57
CA PHE A 14 -0.80 20.01 10.96
C PHE A 14 -0.52 19.85 12.46
N GLY A 15 -0.82 20.86 13.28
CA GLY A 15 -0.28 21.00 14.64
C GLY A 15 -0.38 19.75 15.54
N ASN A 16 -1.48 19.00 15.46
CA ASN A 16 -1.68 17.79 16.27
C ASN A 16 -0.80 16.58 15.84
N LEU A 17 -0.15 16.66 14.68
CA LEU A 17 0.74 15.63 14.12
C LEU A 17 2.22 15.95 14.38
N ILE A 18 2.53 17.20 14.74
CA ILE A 18 3.90 17.63 14.97
C ILE A 18 4.40 17.11 16.31
N GLN A 19 5.65 16.66 16.32
CA GLN A 19 6.32 16.21 17.54
C GLN A 19 6.92 17.40 18.28
N PRO A 20 6.92 17.37 19.62
CA PRO A 20 7.42 18.48 20.42
C PRO A 20 8.94 18.66 20.29
N ASP A 21 9.68 17.56 20.17
CA ASP A 21 11.13 17.53 20.19
C ASP A 21 11.70 16.85 18.95
N GLN A 22 12.92 17.24 18.58
CA GLN A 22 13.70 16.60 17.51
C GLN A 22 14.74 15.64 18.09
N LEU A 23 14.68 14.38 17.64
CA LEU A 23 15.73 13.39 17.85
C LEU A 23 16.96 13.81 17.04
N SER A 24 18.07 14.02 17.74
CA SER A 24 19.39 14.25 17.14
C SER A 24 19.93 12.99 16.46
N GLY A 25 20.79 13.20 15.47
CA GLY A 25 21.45 12.12 14.74
C GLY A 25 20.73 11.71 13.46
N HIS A 26 21.39 10.85 12.72
CA HIS A 26 20.98 10.36 11.41
C HIS A 26 21.48 8.92 11.23
N TYR A 27 21.02 8.22 10.20
CA TYR A 27 21.43 6.84 9.95
C TYR A 27 22.93 6.72 9.65
N GLU A 28 23.66 5.84 10.38
CA GLU A 28 25.12 5.63 10.24
C GLU A 28 25.50 4.13 10.28
N SER A 29 24.64 3.21 9.82
CA SER A 29 24.91 1.76 9.83
C SER A 29 25.49 1.23 11.15
N GLY A 30 24.86 1.63 12.26
CA GLY A 30 25.31 1.30 13.61
C GLY A 30 25.26 -0.20 13.93
N PRO A 31 25.44 -0.58 15.21
CA PRO A 31 25.52 -1.98 15.66
C PRO A 31 24.17 -2.72 15.60
N TYR A 32 23.20 -2.22 14.83
CA TYR A 32 21.89 -2.82 14.60
C TYR A 32 22.00 -4.31 14.22
N PHE A 33 22.86 -4.65 13.27
CA PHE A 33 23.00 -6.03 12.79
C PHE A 33 23.68 -6.95 13.81
N GLU A 34 24.55 -6.42 14.65
CA GLU A 34 25.14 -7.19 15.76
C GLU A 34 24.05 -7.60 16.76
N ARG A 35 23.15 -6.67 17.11
CA ARG A 35 21.98 -6.98 17.95
C ARG A 35 21.01 -7.92 17.26
N LEU A 36 20.84 -7.79 15.94
CA LEU A 36 19.98 -8.69 15.18
C LEU A 36 20.48 -10.14 15.23
N LYS A 37 21.80 -10.33 15.10
CA LYS A 37 22.43 -11.65 15.23
C LYS A 37 22.19 -12.28 16.60
N ALA A 38 22.17 -11.47 17.66
CA ALA A 38 21.83 -11.96 18.99
C ALA A 38 20.36 -12.44 19.09
N THR A 39 19.43 -11.79 18.37
CA THR A 39 18.01 -12.19 18.30
C THR A 39 17.79 -13.43 17.42
N TYR A 40 18.52 -13.54 16.31
CA TYR A 40 18.44 -14.68 15.39
C TYR A 40 19.84 -15.30 15.18
N PRO A 41 20.30 -16.18 16.09
CA PRO A 41 21.65 -16.75 16.03
C PRO A 41 21.98 -17.47 14.71
N ASP A 42 20.95 -18.06 14.07
CA ASP A 42 21.08 -18.86 12.86
C ASP A 42 20.83 -18.07 11.56
N TYR A 43 20.62 -16.74 11.63
CA TYR A 43 20.32 -15.96 10.43
C TYR A 43 21.56 -15.76 9.56
N ASP A 44 21.39 -15.90 8.25
CA ASP A 44 22.46 -15.67 7.30
C ASP A 44 22.62 -14.16 7.03
N GLU A 45 23.67 -13.57 7.59
CA GLU A 45 24.01 -12.16 7.38
C GLU A 45 24.16 -11.80 5.90
N LYS A 46 24.78 -12.68 5.09
CA LYS A 46 25.00 -12.43 3.65
C LYS A 46 23.70 -12.49 2.85
N ALA A 47 22.71 -13.21 3.37
CA ALA A 47 21.40 -13.34 2.75
C ALA A 47 20.50 -12.11 2.96
N TRP A 48 20.64 -11.45 4.12
CA TRP A 48 19.63 -10.53 4.64
C TRP A 48 20.14 -9.13 4.99
N GLN A 49 21.47 -8.94 5.00
CA GLN A 49 22.13 -7.63 5.01
C GLN A 49 22.67 -7.30 3.62
N ILE A 50 22.53 -6.06 3.17
CA ILE A 50 23.08 -5.59 1.90
C ILE A 50 23.70 -4.20 2.04
N ASP A 51 24.61 -3.86 1.14
CA ASP A 51 25.00 -2.47 0.94
C ASP A 51 23.92 -1.72 0.16
N ALA A 52 23.51 -0.55 0.64
CA ALA A 52 22.53 0.31 -0.01
C ALA A 52 23.21 1.10 -1.16
N GLY A 53 23.50 0.41 -2.27
CA GLY A 53 24.24 1.01 -3.38
C GLY A 53 25.63 1.48 -2.91
N ASN A 54 26.08 2.65 -3.36
CA ASN A 54 27.35 3.26 -2.92
C ASN A 54 27.14 4.38 -1.88
N THR A 55 26.17 4.21 -0.97
CA THR A 55 25.98 5.13 0.18
C THR A 55 26.95 4.86 1.32
N GLY A 56 27.64 3.70 1.31
CA GLY A 56 28.40 3.20 2.45
C GLY A 56 27.52 2.62 3.56
N TRP A 57 26.21 2.52 3.34
CA TRP A 57 25.27 2.03 4.33
C TRP A 57 24.98 0.55 4.18
N LYS A 58 24.85 -0.16 5.31
CA LYS A 58 24.29 -1.52 5.36
C LYS A 58 22.82 -1.45 5.71
N VAL A 59 21.94 -2.22 5.07
CA VAL A 59 20.49 -2.20 5.32
C VAL A 59 19.86 -3.58 5.24
N SER A 60 18.71 -3.76 5.88
CA SER A 60 17.94 -5.00 5.77
C SER A 60 17.28 -5.12 4.39
N ARG A 61 17.22 -6.34 3.86
CA ARG A 61 16.52 -6.62 2.59
C ARG A 61 14.99 -6.58 2.72
N LEU A 62 14.48 -6.75 3.93
CA LEU A 62 13.08 -6.49 4.26
C LEU A 62 12.96 -5.07 4.83
N GLY A 63 12.12 -4.25 4.21
CA GLY A 63 11.73 -2.94 4.73
C GLY A 63 10.25 -2.91 5.10
N MET A 64 9.89 -2.01 6.00
CA MET A 64 8.51 -1.80 6.44
C MET A 64 7.88 -0.62 5.71
N GLY A 65 6.91 -0.91 4.84
CA GLY A 65 6.06 0.12 4.25
C GLY A 65 4.94 0.52 5.19
N THR A 66 4.79 1.82 5.44
CA THR A 66 3.82 2.38 6.40
C THR A 66 2.54 2.92 5.75
N TYR A 67 2.31 2.61 4.47
CA TYR A 67 1.09 2.99 3.77
C TYR A 67 -0.15 2.44 4.52
N ARG A 68 -1.11 3.34 4.81
CA ARG A 68 -2.32 3.09 5.63
C ARG A 68 -2.09 2.82 7.12
N MET A 69 -0.89 3.08 7.64
CA MET A 69 -0.66 3.12 9.09
C MET A 69 -1.05 4.48 9.64
N GLN A 70 -1.51 4.50 10.89
CA GLN A 70 -2.07 5.67 11.56
C GLN A 70 -1.62 5.68 13.01
N ARG A 71 -1.32 6.88 13.52
CA ARG A 71 -0.82 7.16 14.86
C ARG A 71 -1.71 6.65 15.99
N ASP A 72 -3.02 6.69 15.81
CA ASP A 72 -4.04 6.33 16.80
C ASP A 72 -4.35 4.82 16.86
N SER A 73 -3.82 4.02 15.95
CA SER A 73 -3.99 2.57 15.95
C SER A 73 -2.93 1.89 16.80
N ARG A 74 -3.36 1.28 17.90
CA ARG A 74 -2.47 0.48 18.75
C ARG A 74 -1.86 -0.71 18.01
N GLU A 75 -2.62 -1.35 17.12
CA GLU A 75 -2.12 -2.45 16.28
C GLU A 75 -0.97 -1.98 15.37
N HIS A 76 -1.10 -0.79 14.79
CA HIS A 76 -0.04 -0.21 13.95
C HIS A 76 1.21 0.14 14.76
N TYR A 77 1.05 0.70 15.95
CA TYR A 77 2.16 0.97 16.87
C TYR A 77 2.90 -0.32 17.24
N ASP A 78 2.17 -1.35 17.69
CA ASP A 78 2.77 -2.61 18.13
C ASP A 78 3.47 -3.33 16.96
N ALA A 79 2.92 -3.26 15.75
CA ALA A 79 3.53 -3.83 14.56
C ALA A 79 4.83 -3.10 14.16
N LEU A 80 4.85 -1.76 14.15
CA LEU A 80 6.06 -0.99 13.86
C LEU A 80 7.15 -1.24 14.91
N ARG A 81 6.76 -1.25 16.18
CA ARG A 81 7.64 -1.59 17.30
C ARG A 81 8.25 -2.98 17.11
N GLU A 82 7.43 -4.00 16.85
CA GLU A 82 7.88 -5.38 16.64
C GLU A 82 8.88 -5.45 15.48
N ALA A 83 8.58 -4.79 14.35
CA ALA A 83 9.43 -4.81 13.18
C ALA A 83 10.83 -4.28 13.48
N LEU A 84 10.93 -3.14 14.17
CA LEU A 84 12.20 -2.48 14.46
C LEU A 84 13.08 -3.24 15.45
N ILE A 85 12.49 -3.83 16.48
CA ILE A 85 13.26 -4.57 17.49
C ILE A 85 13.58 -6.01 17.06
N SER A 86 12.93 -6.51 16.00
CA SER A 86 12.99 -7.91 15.57
C SER A 86 13.55 -8.11 14.16
N GLY A 87 14.13 -7.10 13.53
CA GLY A 87 14.95 -7.36 12.34
C GLY A 87 14.68 -6.54 11.09
N THR A 88 13.82 -5.53 11.13
CA THR A 88 13.74 -4.53 10.05
C THR A 88 14.33 -3.19 10.49
N ASN A 89 15.32 -2.66 9.76
CA ASN A 89 15.82 -1.29 9.99
C ASN A 89 15.42 -0.26 8.93
N VAL A 90 14.83 -0.70 7.81
CA VAL A 90 14.34 0.20 6.76
C VAL A 90 12.86 0.48 6.97
N ILE A 91 12.51 1.75 7.17
CA ILE A 91 11.13 2.23 7.19
C ILE A 91 10.87 3.05 5.92
N ASP A 92 9.79 2.75 5.22
CA ASP A 92 9.30 3.52 4.08
C ASP A 92 7.96 4.19 4.43
N THR A 93 7.91 5.50 4.24
CA THR A 93 6.75 6.35 4.52
C THR A 93 6.59 7.44 3.46
N SER A 94 5.67 8.37 3.65
CA SER A 94 5.45 9.52 2.77
C SER A 94 4.62 10.57 3.51
N ALA A 95 4.83 11.85 3.17
CA ALA A 95 4.09 12.96 3.77
C ALA A 95 2.56 12.83 3.64
N ASN A 96 2.08 12.20 2.56
CA ASN A 96 0.64 12.00 2.32
C ASN A 96 0.06 10.70 2.91
N TYR A 97 0.86 9.82 3.52
CA TYR A 97 0.35 8.58 4.08
C TYR A 97 -0.49 8.88 5.32
N MET A 98 -1.81 8.71 5.16
CA MET A 98 -2.82 9.06 6.16
C MET A 98 -2.66 10.50 6.65
N ASP A 99 -2.48 11.45 5.71
CA ASP A 99 -2.28 12.88 5.99
C ASP A 99 -1.10 13.18 6.95
N GLY A 100 -0.05 12.37 6.92
CA GLY A 100 1.13 12.52 7.78
C GLY A 100 1.01 11.81 9.14
N SER A 101 -0.11 11.13 9.40
CA SER A 101 -0.30 10.31 10.61
C SER A 101 0.70 9.15 10.68
N ALA A 102 1.09 8.56 9.54
CA ALA A 102 2.10 7.50 9.50
C ALA A 102 3.49 7.99 9.94
N GLU A 103 3.90 9.19 9.51
CA GLU A 103 5.14 9.84 9.96
C GLU A 103 5.12 10.14 11.46
N SER A 104 3.97 10.59 11.96
CA SER A 104 3.78 10.85 13.39
C SER A 104 3.91 9.58 14.23
N LEU A 105 3.32 8.48 13.76
CA LEU A 105 3.45 7.16 14.37
C LEU A 105 4.92 6.72 14.46
N ILE A 106 5.69 6.90 13.39
CA ILE A 106 7.13 6.57 13.36
C ILE A 106 7.87 7.36 14.44
N GLY A 107 7.60 8.66 14.55
CA GLY A 107 8.21 9.50 15.58
C GLY A 107 7.90 9.01 17.01
N ASP A 108 6.65 8.63 17.28
CA ASP A 108 6.23 8.10 18.59
C ASP A 108 6.99 6.81 18.94
N VAL A 109 6.99 5.83 18.03
CA VAL A 109 7.66 4.54 18.25
C VAL A 109 9.17 4.71 18.44
N LEU A 110 9.82 5.56 17.64
CA LEU A 110 11.26 5.81 17.76
C LEU A 110 11.61 6.42 19.11
N ARG A 111 10.88 7.45 19.56
CA ARG A 111 11.13 8.07 20.86
C ARG A 111 10.98 7.09 22.00
N ASP A 112 9.92 6.28 21.98
CA ASP A 112 9.69 5.29 23.03
C ASP A 112 10.78 4.22 23.08
N LEU A 113 11.21 3.71 21.92
CA LEU A 113 12.28 2.71 21.83
C LEU A 113 13.65 3.28 22.20
N ILE A 114 13.95 4.52 21.82
CA ILE A 114 15.20 5.20 22.18
C ILE A 114 15.23 5.51 23.68
N LYS A 115 14.14 6.06 24.24
CA LYS A 115 14.02 6.32 25.67
C LYS A 115 14.14 5.04 26.51
N ALA A 116 13.64 3.92 26.00
CA ALA A 116 13.78 2.61 26.63
C ALA A 116 15.15 1.94 26.41
N GLY A 117 16.10 2.58 25.71
CA GLY A 117 17.42 2.03 25.42
C GLY A 117 17.40 0.81 24.50
N ARG A 118 16.31 0.62 23.73
CA ARG A 118 16.12 -0.54 22.84
C ARG A 118 16.66 -0.29 21.43
N LEU A 119 16.76 0.97 21.03
CA LEU A 119 17.29 1.43 19.75
C LEU A 119 18.00 2.77 19.93
N LYS A 120 18.80 3.15 18.94
CA LYS A 120 19.30 4.49 18.72
C LYS A 120 18.78 5.01 17.38
N ARG A 121 18.79 6.34 17.20
CA ARG A 121 18.39 6.96 15.92
C ARG A 121 19.24 6.46 14.73
N GLU A 122 20.53 6.22 14.96
CA GLU A 122 21.51 5.72 13.98
C GLU A 122 21.22 4.30 13.47
N ASP A 123 20.36 3.55 14.18
CA ASP A 123 20.04 2.15 13.84
C ASP A 123 18.94 2.01 12.79
N VAL A 124 18.15 3.07 12.55
CA VAL A 124 16.94 3.02 11.73
C VAL A 124 17.08 3.96 10.54
N LEU A 125 16.91 3.43 9.33
CA LEU A 125 16.91 4.19 8.09
C LEU A 125 15.47 4.50 7.68
N ILE A 126 15.16 5.78 7.51
CA ILE A 126 13.82 6.24 7.13
C ILE A 126 13.82 6.87 5.75
N VAL A 127 13.00 6.30 4.87
CA VAL A 127 12.70 6.81 3.54
C VAL A 127 11.33 7.48 3.58
N THR A 128 11.29 8.80 3.43
CA THR A 128 10.03 9.54 3.20
C THR A 128 9.96 10.06 1.76
N LYS A 129 8.81 10.60 1.38
CA LYS A 129 8.53 11.05 0.02
C LYS A 129 7.67 12.30 0.03
N ALA A 130 7.86 13.14 -0.98
CA ALA A 130 7.08 14.35 -1.23
C ALA A 130 6.69 14.43 -2.71
N GLY A 131 5.47 14.91 -2.98
CA GLY A 131 4.97 15.05 -4.35
C GLY A 131 3.46 15.27 -4.42
N TYR A 132 2.71 14.58 -3.57
CA TYR A 132 1.25 14.61 -3.57
C TYR A 132 0.67 15.82 -2.83
N ILE A 133 -0.25 16.53 -3.48
CA ILE A 133 -1.13 17.55 -2.88
C ILE A 133 -2.53 16.95 -2.80
N GLN A 134 -2.86 16.43 -1.62
CA GLN A 134 -4.13 15.79 -1.27
C GLN A 134 -4.44 16.04 0.21
N GLY A 135 -5.70 15.85 0.61
CA GLY A 135 -6.11 15.93 2.02
C GLY A 135 -5.68 17.25 2.67
N ARG A 136 -4.95 17.20 3.78
CA ARG A 136 -4.48 18.42 4.46
C ARG A 136 -3.49 19.25 3.63
N ASN A 137 -2.73 18.64 2.71
CA ASN A 137 -1.87 19.38 1.79
C ASN A 137 -2.69 20.20 0.77
N SER A 138 -3.94 19.83 0.46
CA SER A 138 -4.81 20.66 -0.37
C SER A 138 -5.25 21.94 0.34
N LEU A 139 -5.44 21.87 1.67
CA LEU A 139 -5.70 23.06 2.48
C LEU A 139 -4.46 23.98 2.50
N LEU A 140 -3.28 23.38 2.65
CA LEU A 140 -2.02 24.12 2.60
C LEU A 140 -1.83 24.82 1.25
N SER A 141 -2.07 24.12 0.15
CA SER A 141 -1.93 24.67 -1.20
C SER A 141 -3.00 25.72 -1.56
N ALA A 142 -4.08 25.84 -0.77
CA ALA A 142 -5.05 26.91 -0.92
C ALA A 142 -4.59 28.22 -0.27
N GLU A 143 -3.63 28.14 0.65
CA GLU A 143 -3.07 29.30 1.37
C GLU A 143 -1.66 29.66 0.93
N ILE A 144 -0.91 28.69 0.40
CA ILE A 144 0.43 28.86 -0.13
C ILE A 144 0.41 28.47 -1.60
N ASP A 145 0.72 29.43 -2.47
CA ASP A 145 0.85 29.16 -3.90
C ASP A 145 2.22 28.52 -4.19
N PHE A 146 2.20 27.22 -4.49
CA PHE A 146 3.40 26.52 -4.94
C PHE A 146 3.49 26.57 -6.48
N PRO A 147 4.62 27.01 -7.05
CA PRO A 147 4.77 27.03 -8.50
C PRO A 147 4.74 25.63 -9.14
N GLU A 148 4.45 25.59 -10.43
CA GLU A 148 4.56 24.39 -11.29
C GLU A 148 3.69 23.19 -10.83
N GLN A 149 2.63 23.43 -10.06
CA GLN A 149 1.65 22.41 -9.69
C GLN A 149 1.00 21.75 -10.92
N THR A 150 0.78 20.45 -10.81
CA THR A 150 0.06 19.63 -11.79
C THR A 150 -1.26 19.18 -11.18
N VAL A 151 -2.36 19.84 -11.56
CA VAL A 151 -3.70 19.42 -11.12
C VAL A 151 -4.18 18.28 -12.02
N PHE A 152 -4.28 17.07 -11.48
CA PHE A 152 -4.70 15.89 -12.23
C PHE A 152 -6.23 15.76 -12.26
N ASP A 153 -6.87 15.92 -11.10
CA ASP A 153 -8.32 16.00 -10.91
C ASP A 153 -8.68 16.81 -9.64
N ARG A 154 -9.97 16.87 -9.29
CA ARG A 154 -10.47 17.67 -8.15
C ARG A 154 -9.90 17.25 -6.79
N SER A 155 -9.46 15.99 -6.66
CA SER A 155 -8.99 15.38 -5.42
C SER A 155 -7.47 15.15 -5.40
N LEU A 156 -6.78 15.44 -6.51
CA LEU A 156 -5.39 15.10 -6.68
C LEU A 156 -4.65 16.16 -7.52
N ALA A 157 -3.71 16.83 -6.88
CA ALA A 157 -2.66 17.59 -7.52
C ALA A 157 -1.27 17.05 -7.13
N HIS A 158 -0.26 17.46 -7.87
CA HIS A 158 1.13 17.02 -7.71
C HIS A 158 2.11 18.18 -7.87
N CYS A 159 3.15 18.24 -7.04
CA CYS A 159 4.19 19.26 -7.12
C CYS A 159 5.54 18.72 -6.63
N ILE A 160 6.61 19.02 -7.36
CA ILE A 160 8.00 18.76 -6.95
C ILE A 160 8.85 20.04 -7.03
N HIS A 161 8.20 21.20 -7.03
CA HIS A 161 8.90 22.48 -7.02
C HIS A 161 9.66 22.66 -5.70
N PRO A 162 10.86 23.28 -5.69
CA PRO A 162 11.65 23.53 -4.48
C PRO A 162 10.84 24.09 -3.30
N ASP A 163 9.99 25.10 -3.52
CA ASP A 163 9.17 25.69 -2.44
C ASP A 163 8.23 24.69 -1.77
N PHE A 164 7.64 23.78 -2.55
CA PHE A 164 6.81 22.71 -2.01
C PHE A 164 7.65 21.66 -1.30
N LEU A 165 8.77 21.25 -1.91
CA LEU A 165 9.68 20.27 -1.30
C LEU A 165 10.26 20.76 0.02
N ASP A 166 10.63 22.03 0.12
CA ASP A 166 11.14 22.64 1.35
C ASP A 166 10.12 22.56 2.48
N ASN A 167 8.88 22.97 2.19
CA ASN A 167 7.77 22.87 3.13
C ASN A 167 7.52 21.41 3.57
N GLN A 168 7.48 20.47 2.63
CA GLN A 168 7.20 19.07 2.95
C GLN A 168 8.33 18.40 3.71
N ILE A 169 9.60 18.73 3.41
CA ILE A 169 10.76 18.24 4.17
C ILE A 169 10.66 18.71 5.63
N GLU A 170 10.36 19.99 5.86
CA GLU A 170 10.26 20.51 7.23
C GLU A 170 9.07 19.89 7.98
N LEU A 171 7.91 19.77 7.33
CA LEU A 171 6.76 19.09 7.90
C LEU A 171 7.05 17.61 8.24
N SER A 172 7.74 16.88 7.38
CA SER A 172 8.15 15.49 7.64
C SER A 172 9.12 15.39 8.81
N ARG A 173 10.11 16.30 8.91
CA ARG A 173 11.01 16.42 10.07
C ARG A 173 10.24 16.67 11.37
N MET A 174 9.30 17.60 11.34
CA MET A 174 8.44 17.93 12.48
C MET A 174 7.53 16.78 12.90
N ARG A 175 6.87 16.09 11.96
CA ARG A 175 5.97 14.95 12.25
C ARG A 175 6.71 13.73 12.76
N MET A 176 7.90 13.44 12.25
CA MET A 176 8.72 12.33 12.80
C MET A 176 9.53 12.75 14.03
N GLY A 177 9.66 14.06 14.28
CA GLY A 177 10.52 14.59 15.33
C GLY A 177 11.98 14.26 15.06
N LEU A 178 12.49 14.56 13.86
CA LEU A 178 13.84 14.22 13.42
C LEU A 178 14.65 15.47 13.06
N ALA A 179 15.90 15.52 13.51
CA ALA A 179 16.85 16.56 13.12
C ALA A 179 17.41 16.37 11.70
N THR A 180 17.34 15.18 11.12
CA THR A 180 17.75 14.86 9.74
C THR A 180 16.90 13.71 9.20
N LEU A 181 16.41 13.84 7.97
CA LEU A 181 15.78 12.75 7.23
C LEU A 181 16.85 11.92 6.50
N ASP A 182 16.76 10.59 6.52
CA ASP A 182 17.79 9.77 5.86
C ASP A 182 17.63 9.81 4.35
N VAL A 183 16.42 9.58 3.84
CA VAL A 183 16.14 9.63 2.40
C VAL A 183 14.84 10.36 2.11
N VAL A 184 14.86 11.27 1.13
CA VAL A 184 13.66 11.88 0.55
C VAL A 184 13.51 11.47 -0.91
N LEU A 185 12.37 10.89 -1.29
CA LEU A 185 12.07 10.58 -2.69
C LEU A 185 11.08 11.58 -3.29
N LEU A 186 11.32 11.99 -4.55
CA LEU A 186 10.28 12.58 -5.37
C LEU A 186 9.20 11.51 -5.60
N HIS A 187 7.97 11.79 -5.18
CA HIS A 187 6.90 10.80 -5.16
C HIS A 187 6.09 10.86 -6.45
N ASN A 188 6.30 9.86 -7.31
CA ASN A 188 5.62 9.65 -8.59
C ASN A 188 5.60 10.90 -9.47
N PRO A 189 6.77 11.48 -9.81
CA PRO A 189 6.82 12.67 -10.66
C PRO A 189 6.13 12.48 -12.02
N GLU A 190 5.96 11.22 -12.49
CA GLU A 190 5.27 10.89 -13.73
C GLU A 190 3.84 11.44 -13.82
N TYR A 191 3.19 11.86 -12.72
CA TYR A 191 1.87 12.53 -12.78
C TYR A 191 1.86 13.75 -13.70
N PHE A 192 2.99 14.46 -13.82
CA PHE A 192 3.15 15.50 -14.82
C PHE A 192 3.00 14.95 -16.24
N LEU A 193 3.68 13.86 -16.57
CA LEU A 193 3.58 13.22 -17.88
C LEU A 193 2.18 12.69 -18.14
N LYS A 194 1.52 12.09 -17.14
CA LYS A 194 0.13 11.61 -17.28
C LYS A 194 -0.83 12.75 -17.62
N LYS A 195 -0.67 13.90 -16.94
CA LYS A 195 -1.48 15.09 -17.22
C LYS A 195 -1.16 15.65 -18.61
N ALA A 196 0.13 15.75 -18.96
CA ALA A 196 0.55 16.22 -20.28
C ALA A 196 0.01 15.32 -21.41
N GLN A 197 -0.05 14.01 -21.20
CA GLN A 197 -0.67 13.07 -22.15
C GLN A 197 -2.16 13.33 -22.29
N LYS A 198 -2.88 13.51 -21.17
CA LYS A 198 -4.31 13.83 -21.16
C LYS A 198 -4.64 15.16 -21.83
N ASP A 199 -3.69 16.09 -21.82
CA ASP A 199 -3.80 17.40 -22.44
C ASP A 199 -3.24 17.44 -23.88
N ASP A 200 -2.99 16.26 -24.48
CA ASP A 200 -2.50 16.09 -25.85
C ASP A 200 -1.18 16.82 -26.15
N ARG A 201 -0.34 17.05 -25.12
CA ARG A 201 0.95 17.71 -25.29
C ARG A 201 1.92 16.79 -26.06
N PRO A 202 2.74 17.32 -27.00
CA PRO A 202 3.77 16.52 -27.67
C PRO A 202 4.73 15.87 -26.67
N GLN A 203 5.02 14.58 -26.87
CA GLN A 203 5.84 13.78 -25.93
C GLN A 203 7.25 14.36 -25.74
N SER A 204 7.87 14.89 -26.79
CA SER A 204 9.21 15.50 -26.71
C SER A 204 9.23 16.72 -25.80
N GLU A 205 8.24 17.60 -25.90
CA GLU A 205 8.10 18.80 -25.08
C GLU A 205 7.76 18.44 -23.63
N ALA A 206 6.83 17.50 -23.42
CA ALA A 206 6.50 17.01 -22.10
C ALA A 206 7.71 16.37 -21.43
N ALA A 207 8.46 15.52 -22.13
CA ALA A 207 9.67 14.92 -21.61
C ALA A 207 10.73 15.99 -21.25
N ALA A 208 10.95 16.99 -22.11
CA ALA A 208 11.91 18.06 -21.84
C ALA A 208 11.56 18.83 -20.55
N GLU A 209 10.28 19.22 -20.40
CA GLU A 209 9.81 19.92 -19.20
C GLU A 209 9.86 19.03 -17.95
N TYR A 210 9.54 17.74 -18.09
CA TYR A 210 9.59 16.77 -17.01
C TYR A 210 10.99 16.63 -16.40
N TYR A 211 12.01 16.42 -17.23
CA TYR A 211 13.39 16.29 -16.75
C TYR A 211 13.94 17.64 -16.26
N ARG A 212 13.53 18.78 -16.84
CA ARG A 212 13.85 20.11 -16.30
C ARG A 212 13.34 20.26 -14.86
N ARG A 213 12.09 19.86 -14.58
CA ARG A 213 11.50 19.88 -13.23
C ARG A 213 12.26 18.99 -12.25
N ILE A 214 12.62 17.77 -12.67
CA ILE A 214 13.43 16.85 -11.87
C ILE A 214 14.78 17.47 -11.51
N HIS A 215 15.49 18.05 -12.48
CA HIS A 215 16.77 18.70 -12.22
C HIS A 215 16.65 19.89 -11.27
N LYS A 216 15.63 20.74 -11.44
CA LYS A 216 15.35 21.85 -10.51
C LYS A 216 15.09 21.36 -9.09
N ALA A 217 14.34 20.26 -8.93
CA ALA A 217 14.14 19.62 -7.64
C ALA A 217 15.45 19.05 -7.06
N PHE A 218 16.28 18.43 -7.89
CA PHE A 218 17.55 17.85 -7.47
C PHE A 218 18.57 18.89 -7.04
N ASP A 219 18.68 20.01 -7.74
CA ASP A 219 19.55 21.12 -7.35
C ASP A 219 19.18 21.63 -5.94
N PHE A 220 17.88 21.73 -5.62
CA PHE A 220 17.40 22.05 -4.27
C PHE A 220 17.72 20.96 -3.24
N LEU A 221 17.49 19.68 -3.57
CA LEU A 221 17.75 18.57 -2.65
C LEU A 221 19.25 18.39 -2.34
N GLU A 222 20.15 18.70 -3.28
CA GLU A 222 21.58 18.78 -2.97
C GLU A 222 21.90 19.85 -1.93
N GLU A 223 21.22 21.00 -1.98
CA GLU A 223 21.44 22.05 -0.99
C GLU A 223 20.89 21.63 0.38
N ALA A 224 19.67 21.09 0.42
CA ALA A 224 19.11 20.52 1.65
C ALA A 224 20.01 19.42 2.26
N ARG A 225 20.73 18.68 1.41
CA ARG A 225 21.72 17.69 1.84
C ARG A 225 22.96 18.33 2.46
N LYS A 226 23.53 19.35 1.82
CA LYS A 226 24.69 20.09 2.37
C LYS A 226 24.37 20.77 3.69
N GLU A 227 23.14 21.26 3.85
CA GLU A 227 22.61 21.82 5.08
C GLU A 227 22.35 20.76 6.17
N GLY A 228 22.53 19.47 5.87
CA GLY A 228 22.29 18.37 6.82
C GLY A 228 20.82 18.10 7.12
N ARG A 229 19.89 18.69 6.34
CA ARG A 229 18.45 18.46 6.52
C ARG A 229 18.02 17.07 6.08
N ILE A 230 18.68 16.57 5.03
CA ILE A 230 18.52 15.22 4.48
C ILE A 230 19.90 14.58 4.24
N GLN A 231 20.01 13.25 4.20
CA GLN A 231 21.29 12.59 3.87
C GLN A 231 21.40 12.20 2.39
N TYR A 232 20.37 11.58 1.83
CA TYR A 232 20.28 11.24 0.41
C TYR A 232 18.89 11.51 -0.13
N TYR A 233 18.75 11.44 -1.45
CA TYR A 233 17.47 11.56 -2.10
C TYR A 233 17.36 10.67 -3.34
N GLY A 234 16.15 10.64 -3.91
CA GLY A 234 15.82 9.71 -4.97
C GLY A 234 14.50 9.97 -5.67
N ILE A 235 14.05 9.01 -6.45
CA ILE A 235 12.72 9.03 -7.09
C ILE A 235 11.99 7.73 -6.78
N SER A 236 10.72 7.85 -6.39
CA SER A 236 9.77 6.75 -6.43
C SER A 236 8.92 6.93 -7.68
N SER A 237 8.96 5.99 -8.63
CA SER A 237 8.14 6.05 -9.83
C SER A 237 7.52 4.70 -10.16
N ASN A 238 6.22 4.69 -10.44
CA ASN A 238 5.53 3.50 -10.91
C ASN A 238 5.86 3.17 -12.37
N THR A 239 6.42 4.12 -13.12
CA THR A 239 6.71 3.95 -14.54
C THR A 239 8.17 3.67 -14.84
N PHE A 240 9.04 3.56 -13.83
CA PHE A 240 10.42 3.07 -14.00
C PHE A 240 10.49 1.68 -14.68
N PRO A 241 9.65 0.69 -14.34
CA PRO A 241 9.65 -0.62 -14.98
C PRO A 241 9.07 -0.62 -16.41
N VAL A 242 8.52 0.51 -16.87
CA VAL A 242 7.81 0.63 -18.14
C VAL A 242 8.69 1.39 -19.13
N TYR A 243 8.98 0.80 -20.28
CA TYR A 243 9.87 1.40 -21.30
C TYR A 243 9.10 1.88 -22.53
N GLY A 244 9.50 3.02 -23.08
CA GLY A 244 9.01 3.53 -24.37
C GLY A 244 7.58 4.10 -24.37
N GLN A 245 6.89 4.10 -23.23
CA GLN A 245 5.58 4.72 -23.11
C GLN A 245 5.69 6.23 -22.83
N TYR A 246 4.63 6.98 -23.17
CA TYR A 246 4.58 8.43 -22.96
C TYR A 246 4.92 8.82 -21.51
N GLU A 247 4.35 8.10 -20.55
CA GLU A 247 4.49 8.38 -19.11
C GLU A 247 5.73 7.74 -18.47
N SER A 248 6.64 7.15 -19.26
CA SER A 248 7.80 6.44 -18.74
C SER A 248 8.85 7.38 -18.15
N THR A 249 9.29 7.05 -16.93
CA THR A 249 10.45 7.70 -16.30
C THR A 249 11.71 6.92 -16.70
N ASP A 250 12.57 7.54 -17.50
CA ASP A 250 13.83 6.94 -17.94
C ASP A 250 14.98 7.32 -17.01
N LEU A 251 15.48 6.34 -16.26
CA LEU A 251 16.58 6.51 -15.33
C LEU A 251 17.86 7.05 -16.01
N LYS A 252 18.11 6.73 -17.28
CA LYS A 252 19.29 7.23 -18.00
C LYS A 252 19.20 8.73 -18.27
N ARG A 253 18.00 9.22 -18.59
CA ARG A 253 17.74 10.64 -18.87
C ARG A 253 17.80 11.54 -17.64
N ILE A 254 17.75 10.96 -16.44
CA ILE A 254 17.89 11.71 -15.18
C ILE A 254 19.32 12.28 -15.02
N GLY A 255 20.35 11.68 -15.65
CA GLY A 255 21.72 12.18 -15.54
C GLY A 255 22.24 12.21 -14.10
N GLY A 256 21.97 11.15 -13.33
CA GLY A 256 22.23 11.08 -11.89
C GLY A 256 23.70 11.31 -11.48
N GLU A 257 24.66 11.14 -12.39
CA GLU A 257 26.08 11.34 -12.13
C GLU A 257 26.43 12.78 -11.73
N LYS A 258 25.63 13.78 -12.12
CA LYS A 258 25.77 15.19 -11.68
C LYS A 258 25.44 15.37 -10.18
N TYR A 259 24.73 14.42 -9.57
CA TYR A 259 24.07 14.56 -8.28
C TYR A 259 24.59 13.53 -7.26
N PRO A 260 25.58 13.87 -6.43
CA PRO A 260 26.16 12.93 -5.46
C PRO A 260 25.15 12.44 -4.39
N GLY A 261 24.09 13.20 -4.11
CA GLY A 261 23.01 12.85 -3.21
C GLY A 261 21.93 11.95 -3.82
N PHE A 262 21.87 11.84 -5.17
CA PHE A 262 20.95 10.93 -5.83
C PHE A 262 21.45 9.49 -5.73
N ARG A 263 20.83 8.71 -4.82
CA ARG A 263 21.29 7.34 -4.51
C ARG A 263 20.18 6.31 -4.44
N VAL A 264 18.91 6.71 -4.52
CA VAL A 264 17.79 5.80 -4.23
C VAL A 264 16.75 5.84 -5.35
N ILE A 265 16.28 4.66 -5.77
CA ILE A 265 15.10 4.55 -6.62
C ILE A 265 14.11 3.56 -6.02
N GLN A 266 12.83 3.87 -6.15
CA GLN A 266 11.75 3.00 -5.74
C GLN A 266 10.79 2.74 -6.91
N PHE A 267 10.42 1.48 -7.12
CA PHE A 267 9.54 1.08 -8.22
C PHE A 267 8.73 -0.19 -7.90
N PRO A 268 7.61 -0.42 -8.61
CA PRO A 268 6.83 -1.65 -8.50
C PRO A 268 7.64 -2.86 -8.94
N ALA A 269 7.69 -3.87 -8.08
CA ALA A 269 8.28 -5.16 -8.42
C ALA A 269 7.59 -6.26 -7.61
N ASN A 270 7.05 -7.25 -8.31
CA ASN A 270 6.44 -8.45 -7.71
C ASN A 270 6.54 -9.65 -8.66
N LEU A 271 5.93 -10.77 -8.29
CA LEU A 271 5.93 -12.01 -9.11
C LEU A 271 5.31 -11.84 -10.50
N ILE A 272 4.38 -10.89 -10.65
CA ILE A 272 3.59 -10.71 -11.87
C ILE A 272 4.11 -9.52 -12.68
N GLU A 273 4.24 -8.34 -12.06
CA GLU A 273 4.79 -7.13 -12.67
C GLU A 273 6.32 -7.22 -12.74
N ARG A 274 6.83 -7.82 -13.83
CA ARG A 274 8.26 -8.16 -14.01
C ARG A 274 9.03 -7.20 -14.93
N GLY A 275 8.45 -6.08 -15.32
CA GLY A 275 9.11 -5.09 -16.20
C GLY A 275 10.48 -4.63 -15.71
N PHE A 276 10.71 -4.63 -14.40
CA PHE A 276 12.00 -4.30 -13.78
C PHE A 276 13.13 -5.26 -14.17
N ARG A 277 12.83 -6.51 -14.50
CA ARG A 277 13.80 -7.53 -14.96
C ARG A 277 13.98 -7.53 -16.48
N GLU A 278 12.94 -7.18 -17.22
CA GLU A 278 12.89 -7.27 -18.68
C GLU A 278 13.55 -6.04 -19.35
N GLY A 279 13.51 -4.88 -18.67
CA GLY A 279 14.09 -3.64 -19.16
C GLY A 279 15.55 -3.39 -18.76
N ALA A 280 16.05 -2.20 -19.12
CA ALA A 280 17.38 -1.75 -18.71
C ALA A 280 17.44 -1.25 -17.25
N LEU A 281 16.30 -1.08 -16.56
CA LEU A 281 16.20 -0.45 -15.24
C LEU A 281 17.22 -0.97 -14.23
N CYS A 282 17.20 -2.28 -13.96
CA CYS A 282 18.11 -2.89 -12.98
C CYS A 282 19.59 -2.82 -13.40
N ARG A 283 19.89 -2.86 -14.71
CA ARG A 283 21.26 -2.66 -15.20
C ARG A 283 21.72 -1.23 -14.98
N THR A 284 20.92 -0.25 -15.40
CA THR A 284 21.20 1.18 -15.21
C THR A 284 21.35 1.53 -13.73
N ALA A 285 20.48 0.98 -12.86
CA ALA A 285 20.57 1.19 -11.41
C ALA A 285 21.87 0.62 -10.82
N LYS A 286 22.30 -0.55 -11.29
CA LYS A 286 23.57 -1.15 -10.90
C LYS A 286 24.78 -0.35 -11.39
N GLU A 287 24.77 0.10 -12.64
CA GLU A 287 25.81 0.96 -13.23
C GLU A 287 25.95 2.27 -12.44
N GLY A 288 24.81 2.87 -12.03
CA GLY A 288 24.78 4.06 -11.18
C GLY A 288 24.99 3.81 -9.69
N ASN A 289 25.26 2.56 -9.27
CA ASN A 289 25.39 2.15 -7.87
C ASN A 289 24.25 2.64 -6.96
N LEU A 290 23.01 2.58 -7.45
CA LEU A 290 21.82 3.04 -6.74
C LEU A 290 21.27 1.96 -5.81
N TRP A 291 20.78 2.37 -4.65
CA TRP A 291 19.94 1.54 -3.80
C TRP A 291 18.54 1.42 -4.42
N THR A 292 18.08 0.18 -4.59
CA THR A 292 16.80 -0.12 -5.26
C THR A 292 15.78 -0.68 -4.27
N LEU A 293 14.62 -0.02 -4.23
CA LEU A 293 13.50 -0.35 -3.35
C LEU A 293 12.33 -0.89 -4.18
N ALA A 294 11.88 -2.10 -3.88
CA ALA A 294 10.61 -2.59 -4.42
C ALA A 294 9.44 -2.16 -3.55
N ASN A 295 8.49 -1.46 -4.14
CA ASN A 295 7.16 -1.30 -3.56
C ASN A 295 6.18 -2.31 -4.18
N ARG A 296 5.05 -2.50 -3.49
CA ARG A 296 3.97 -3.44 -3.90
C ARG A 296 4.42 -4.90 -4.13
N PRO A 297 5.29 -5.49 -3.28
CA PRO A 297 5.75 -6.88 -3.47
C PRO A 297 4.60 -7.91 -3.50
N PHE A 298 3.47 -7.57 -2.87
CA PHE A 298 2.29 -8.44 -2.78
C PHE A 298 1.06 -7.91 -3.52
N ASN A 299 1.18 -6.87 -4.33
CA ASN A 299 0.03 -6.21 -4.96
C ASN A 299 0.35 -5.93 -6.41
N ALA A 300 -0.10 -6.83 -7.30
CA ALA A 300 0.10 -6.69 -8.73
C ALA A 300 -1.07 -5.93 -9.36
N PHE A 301 -0.80 -4.97 -10.25
CA PHE A 301 -1.83 -4.35 -11.07
C PHE A 301 -1.88 -4.99 -12.46
N GLN A 302 -3.10 -5.28 -12.92
CA GLN A 302 -3.37 -5.89 -14.22
C GLN A 302 -4.48 -5.13 -14.92
N ASN A 303 -4.26 -4.76 -16.18
CA ASN A 303 -5.18 -3.89 -16.93
C ASN A 303 -6.60 -4.48 -17.07
N LYS A 304 -6.73 -5.82 -17.13
CA LYS A 304 -8.02 -6.49 -17.32
C LYS A 304 -8.80 -6.74 -16.02
N ILE A 305 -8.10 -7.10 -14.95
CA ILE A 305 -8.73 -7.61 -13.72
C ILE A 305 -8.47 -6.73 -12.49
N GLY A 306 -7.70 -5.65 -12.64
CA GLY A 306 -7.37 -4.72 -11.57
C GLY A 306 -6.29 -5.24 -10.62
N LEU A 307 -6.51 -5.04 -9.32
CA LEU A 307 -5.56 -5.39 -8.27
C LEU A 307 -5.62 -6.88 -7.94
N LEU A 308 -4.50 -7.57 -8.13
CA LEU A 308 -4.28 -8.95 -7.74
C LEU A 308 -3.40 -9.02 -6.49
N ARG A 309 -3.96 -9.54 -5.39
CA ARG A 309 -3.26 -9.64 -4.11
C ARG A 309 -2.47 -10.96 -4.05
N LEU A 310 -1.14 -10.85 -3.99
CA LEU A 310 -0.19 -11.98 -3.95
C LEU A 310 0.20 -12.39 -2.52
N ALA A 311 -0.68 -12.16 -1.55
CA ALA A 311 -0.47 -12.57 -0.17
C ALA A 311 -1.74 -13.21 0.37
N GLY A 312 -1.62 -14.42 0.92
CA GLY A 312 -2.69 -15.15 1.60
C GLY A 312 -2.47 -15.15 3.11
N SER A 313 -3.53 -15.43 3.87
CA SER A 313 -3.41 -15.76 5.29
C SER A 313 -3.58 -17.27 5.46
N PRO A 314 -2.86 -17.93 6.38
CA PRO A 314 -3.24 -19.28 6.80
C PRO A 314 -4.70 -19.25 7.26
N GLY A 315 -5.55 -20.12 6.71
CA GLY A 315 -6.97 -20.14 7.04
C GLY A 315 -7.78 -21.02 6.09
N GLU A 316 -9.05 -21.23 6.45
CA GLU A 316 -9.98 -22.07 5.70
C GLU A 316 -10.22 -21.52 4.29
N ASP A 317 -10.06 -22.39 3.30
CA ASP A 317 -10.45 -22.21 1.90
C ASP A 317 -11.62 -23.15 1.54
N SER A 318 -12.47 -23.43 2.55
CA SER A 318 -13.52 -24.45 2.50
C SER A 318 -14.57 -24.18 1.42
N ASP A 319 -14.82 -25.20 0.58
CA ASP A 319 -15.93 -25.24 -0.36
C ASP A 319 -17.27 -25.01 0.34
N GLU A 320 -17.43 -25.52 1.57
CA GLU A 320 -18.65 -25.41 2.35
C GLU A 320 -18.99 -23.94 2.65
N ILE A 321 -17.99 -23.11 2.97
CA ILE A 321 -18.19 -21.67 3.20
C ILE A 321 -18.64 -20.97 1.92
N ILE A 322 -18.09 -21.37 0.78
CA ILE A 322 -18.45 -20.78 -0.51
C ILE A 322 -19.88 -21.15 -0.88
N GLN A 323 -20.22 -22.44 -0.79
CA GLN A 323 -21.56 -22.95 -1.08
C GLN A 323 -22.61 -22.43 -0.10
N ALA A 324 -22.29 -22.33 1.19
CA ALA A 324 -23.21 -21.79 2.19
C ALA A 324 -23.61 -20.34 1.88
N MET A 325 -22.68 -19.52 1.38
CA MET A 325 -23.00 -18.15 0.98
C MET A 325 -23.91 -18.10 -0.25
N MET A 326 -23.69 -18.98 -1.25
CA MET A 326 -24.56 -19.08 -2.43
C MET A 326 -25.97 -19.49 -2.03
N HIS A 327 -26.10 -20.51 -1.17
CA HIS A 327 -27.41 -20.97 -0.69
C HIS A 327 -28.14 -19.90 0.11
N LEU A 328 -27.43 -19.18 0.99
CA LEU A 328 -28.00 -18.08 1.77
C LEU A 328 -28.52 -16.96 0.86
N GLU A 329 -27.85 -16.73 -0.26
CA GLU A 329 -28.21 -15.72 -1.25
C GLU A 329 -29.48 -16.11 -2.03
N GLU A 330 -29.61 -17.38 -2.41
CA GLU A 330 -30.85 -17.96 -2.98
C GLU A 330 -32.03 -17.86 -1.99
N GLU A 331 -31.83 -18.27 -0.74
CA GLU A 331 -32.88 -18.19 0.30
C GLU A 331 -33.36 -16.75 0.53
N MET A 332 -32.46 -15.76 0.44
CA MET A 332 -32.83 -14.35 0.54
C MET A 332 -33.68 -13.89 -0.66
N GLN A 333 -33.37 -14.34 -1.87
CA GLN A 333 -34.16 -14.02 -3.06
C GLN A 333 -35.57 -14.59 -3.00
N ASP A 334 -35.70 -15.82 -2.49
CA ASP A 334 -37.01 -16.43 -2.25
C ASP A 334 -37.82 -15.66 -1.21
N LEU A 335 -37.18 -15.20 -0.13
CA LEU A 335 -37.83 -14.36 0.88
C LEU A 335 -38.25 -13.00 0.30
N GLU A 336 -37.41 -12.38 -0.52
CA GLU A 336 -37.70 -11.11 -1.20
C GLU A 336 -38.91 -11.23 -2.12
N PHE A 337 -38.98 -12.31 -2.91
CA PHE A 337 -40.12 -12.60 -3.76
C PHE A 337 -41.41 -12.73 -2.94
N ARG A 338 -41.36 -13.45 -1.81
CA ARG A 338 -42.52 -13.64 -0.92
C ARG A 338 -42.94 -12.35 -0.23
N ILE A 339 -42.00 -11.55 0.27
CA ILE A 339 -42.27 -10.23 0.87
C ILE A 339 -42.95 -9.31 -0.14
N GLN A 340 -42.46 -9.28 -1.38
CA GLN A 340 -43.07 -8.49 -2.45
C GLN A 340 -44.48 -8.99 -2.79
N GLY A 341 -44.71 -10.31 -2.71
CA GLY A 341 -46.03 -10.91 -2.85
C GLY A 341 -47.02 -10.43 -1.80
N GLU A 342 -46.65 -10.43 -0.52
CA GLU A 342 -47.49 -9.92 0.58
C GLU A 342 -47.77 -8.41 0.44
N LEU A 343 -46.84 -7.65 -0.13
CA LEU A 343 -46.98 -6.20 -0.34
C LEU A 343 -47.52 -5.82 -1.74
N ALA A 344 -48.04 -6.78 -2.50
CA ALA A 344 -48.51 -6.53 -3.87
C ALA A 344 -49.66 -5.50 -3.92
N GLY A 345 -50.55 -5.52 -2.92
CA GLY A 345 -51.65 -4.56 -2.79
C GLY A 345 -51.18 -3.11 -2.58
N GLU A 346 -50.01 -2.93 -1.98
CA GLU A 346 -49.38 -1.62 -1.77
C GLU A 346 -48.48 -1.16 -2.93
N LYS A 347 -48.46 -1.93 -4.04
CA LYS A 347 -47.60 -1.70 -5.22
C LYS A 347 -46.11 -1.55 -4.86
N PHE A 348 -45.67 -2.21 -3.80
CA PHE A 348 -44.26 -2.20 -3.41
C PHE A 348 -43.43 -3.06 -4.37
N HIS A 349 -42.23 -2.59 -4.66
CA HIS A 349 -41.18 -3.34 -5.31
C HIS A 349 -39.84 -2.87 -4.78
N PHE A 350 -38.86 -3.76 -4.74
CA PHE A 350 -37.48 -3.38 -4.43
C PHE A 350 -36.92 -2.51 -5.56
N ASP A 351 -36.23 -1.44 -5.19
CA ASP A 351 -35.71 -0.43 -6.14
C ASP A 351 -34.38 0.15 -5.63
N GLN A 352 -33.87 1.21 -6.28
CA GLN A 352 -32.63 1.86 -5.86
C GLN A 352 -32.73 2.55 -4.48
N ARG A 353 -33.93 2.94 -4.05
CA ARG A 353 -34.16 3.63 -2.78
C ARG A 353 -34.25 2.64 -1.62
N PHE A 354 -34.81 1.47 -1.87
CA PHE A 354 -34.99 0.34 -0.95
C PHE A 354 -34.56 -0.95 -1.65
N PRO A 355 -33.24 -1.18 -1.80
CA PRO A 355 -32.75 -2.31 -2.55
C PRO A 355 -32.94 -3.63 -1.81
N ALA A 356 -33.17 -4.69 -2.57
CA ALA A 356 -33.24 -6.06 -2.08
C ALA A 356 -31.85 -6.50 -1.58
N ALA A 357 -31.76 -6.98 -0.34
CA ALA A 357 -30.51 -7.36 0.29
C ALA A 357 -29.76 -8.47 -0.45
N GLY A 358 -30.45 -9.49 -0.98
CA GLY A 358 -29.89 -10.56 -1.79
C GLY A 358 -29.21 -10.01 -3.04
N ALA A 359 -29.90 -9.14 -3.79
CA ALA A 359 -29.31 -8.47 -4.97
C ALA A 359 -28.10 -7.61 -4.62
N VAL A 360 -28.15 -6.87 -3.50
CA VAL A 360 -27.01 -6.08 -3.00
C VAL A 360 -25.85 -6.97 -2.61
N ILE A 361 -26.09 -8.03 -1.86
CA ILE A 361 -25.05 -8.96 -1.41
C ILE A 361 -24.41 -9.67 -2.62
N ARG A 362 -25.19 -10.14 -3.60
CA ARG A 362 -24.70 -10.69 -4.87
C ARG A 362 -23.81 -9.69 -5.60
N TYR A 363 -24.28 -8.45 -5.76
CA TYR A 363 -23.52 -7.37 -6.39
C TYR A 363 -22.12 -7.19 -5.78
N TYR A 364 -22.00 -7.30 -4.45
CA TYR A 364 -20.73 -7.21 -3.75
C TYR A 364 -19.92 -8.51 -3.83
N LEU A 365 -20.53 -9.70 -3.68
CA LEU A 365 -19.84 -10.99 -3.86
C LEU A 365 -19.16 -11.10 -5.23
N ASP A 366 -19.79 -10.54 -6.26
CA ASP A 366 -19.27 -10.52 -7.63
C ASP A 366 -18.14 -9.51 -7.84
N ARG A 367 -17.91 -8.58 -6.91
CA ARG A 367 -16.92 -7.48 -7.05
C ARG A 367 -15.82 -7.48 -6.01
N LEU A 368 -16.07 -8.06 -4.84
CA LEU A 368 -15.10 -8.15 -3.77
C LEU A 368 -14.03 -9.18 -4.14
N ARG A 369 -12.77 -8.80 -3.96
CA ARG A 369 -11.63 -9.59 -4.38
C ARG A 369 -10.63 -9.88 -3.27
N ASN A 370 -10.77 -9.21 -2.13
CA ASN A 370 -9.92 -9.45 -0.98
C ASN A 370 -10.64 -9.10 0.34
N PRO A 371 -10.16 -9.62 1.48
CA PRO A 371 -10.80 -9.40 2.77
C PRO A 371 -10.89 -7.93 3.20
N GLU A 372 -9.92 -7.08 2.81
CA GLU A 372 -9.94 -5.66 3.18
C GLU A 372 -11.10 -4.91 2.50
N GLN A 373 -11.35 -5.21 1.23
CA GLN A 373 -12.52 -4.70 0.51
C GLN A 373 -13.82 -5.22 1.13
N ALA A 374 -13.86 -6.51 1.51
CA ALA A 374 -15.06 -7.11 2.09
C ALA A 374 -15.42 -6.47 3.42
N HIS A 375 -14.43 -6.26 4.29
CA HIS A 375 -14.63 -5.57 5.57
C HIS A 375 -15.18 -4.14 5.37
N ALA A 376 -14.59 -3.38 4.45
CA ALA A 376 -15.06 -2.03 4.13
C ALA A 376 -16.48 -2.03 3.54
N ALA A 377 -16.81 -3.01 2.70
CA ALA A 377 -18.13 -3.17 2.12
C ALA A 377 -19.18 -3.50 3.19
N THR A 378 -18.91 -4.43 4.10
CA THR A 378 -19.84 -4.78 5.18
C THR A 378 -20.23 -3.56 6.03
N ALA A 379 -19.26 -2.71 6.36
CA ALA A 379 -19.50 -1.46 7.09
C ALA A 379 -20.37 -0.47 6.29
N ALA A 380 -20.15 -0.36 4.97
CA ALA A 380 -20.93 0.51 4.09
C ALA A 380 -22.35 -0.01 3.81
N LEU A 381 -22.53 -1.33 3.81
CA LEU A 381 -23.80 -2.00 3.51
C LEU A 381 -24.81 -1.93 4.64
N SER A 382 -24.35 -1.99 5.89
CA SER A 382 -25.25 -2.06 7.06
C SER A 382 -26.28 -0.91 7.09
N PRO A 383 -25.91 0.38 6.91
CA PRO A 383 -26.89 1.47 6.88
C PRO A 383 -27.89 1.38 5.72
N VAL A 384 -27.44 0.91 4.55
CA VAL A 384 -28.29 0.78 3.35
C VAL A 384 -29.35 -0.30 3.57
N LEU A 385 -28.96 -1.47 4.07
CA LEU A 385 -29.87 -2.57 4.33
C LEU A 385 -30.80 -2.27 5.51
N GLN A 386 -30.31 -1.60 6.56
CA GLN A 386 -31.12 -1.17 7.69
C GLN A 386 -32.25 -0.24 7.25
N LYS A 387 -31.99 0.65 6.29
CA LYS A 387 -33.02 1.53 5.71
C LYS A 387 -34.13 0.74 5.02
N THR A 388 -33.78 -0.27 4.22
CA THR A 388 -34.77 -1.16 3.58
C THR A 388 -35.60 -1.90 4.63
N ILE A 389 -34.94 -2.51 5.63
CA ILE A 389 -35.61 -3.23 6.72
C ILE A 389 -36.60 -2.31 7.45
N THR A 390 -36.15 -1.12 7.84
CA THR A 390 -36.99 -0.14 8.56
C THR A 390 -38.25 0.23 7.75
N HIS A 391 -38.09 0.42 6.44
CA HIS A 391 -39.20 0.74 5.55
C HIS A 391 -40.21 -0.41 5.43
N LEU A 392 -39.73 -1.65 5.33
CA LEU A 392 -40.59 -2.84 5.26
C LEU A 392 -41.38 -3.05 6.56
N TYR A 393 -40.75 -2.89 7.73
CA TYR A 393 -41.46 -2.95 9.01
C TYR A 393 -42.51 -1.83 9.12
N GLY A 394 -42.18 -0.61 8.67
CA GLY A 394 -43.13 0.50 8.63
C GLY A 394 -44.39 0.20 7.82
N ARG A 395 -44.27 -0.57 6.73
CA ARG A 395 -45.43 -1.05 5.96
C ARG A 395 -46.22 -2.12 6.69
N ALA A 396 -45.52 -3.07 7.32
CA ALA A 396 -46.18 -4.10 8.13
C ALA A 396 -47.02 -3.51 9.27
N GLU A 397 -46.65 -2.35 9.83
CA GLU A 397 -47.46 -1.65 10.84
C GLU A 397 -48.74 -1.00 10.29
N LEU A 398 -48.87 -0.83 8.98
CA LEU A 398 -50.07 -0.29 8.32
C LEU A 398 -51.06 -1.39 7.90
N MET A 399 -50.66 -2.66 8.03
CA MET A 399 -51.48 -3.82 7.70
C MET A 399 -52.20 -4.34 8.96
N GLU A 400 -53.33 -5.03 8.77
CA GLU A 400 -54.10 -5.62 9.87
C GLU A 400 -54.31 -7.13 9.68
N GLY A 401 -54.53 -7.85 10.78
CA GLY A 401 -54.90 -9.27 10.74
C GLY A 401 -53.79 -10.20 10.28
N THR A 402 -54.15 -11.23 9.50
CA THR A 402 -53.25 -12.34 9.13
C THR A 402 -52.14 -11.93 8.18
N GLU A 403 -52.35 -10.91 7.34
CA GLU A 403 -51.34 -10.43 6.39
C GLU A 403 -50.18 -9.74 7.12
N GLN A 404 -50.50 -8.94 8.15
CA GLN A 404 -49.50 -8.33 9.03
C GLN A 404 -48.62 -9.38 9.71
N GLU A 405 -49.22 -10.41 10.30
CA GLU A 405 -48.50 -11.48 11.02
C GLU A 405 -47.60 -12.27 10.05
N ASN A 406 -48.11 -12.59 8.86
CA ASN A 406 -47.35 -13.27 7.82
C ASN A 406 -46.14 -12.44 7.37
N LEU A 407 -46.33 -11.15 7.09
CA LEU A 407 -45.25 -10.27 6.68
C LEU A 407 -44.22 -10.10 7.81
N LYS A 408 -44.63 -9.87 9.05
CA LYS A 408 -43.71 -9.77 10.21
C LYS A 408 -42.85 -11.03 10.33
N ARG A 409 -43.44 -12.22 10.22
CA ARG A 409 -42.70 -13.50 10.22
C ARG A 409 -41.69 -13.62 9.08
N LEU A 410 -42.05 -13.17 7.86
CA LEU A 410 -41.12 -13.12 6.73
C LEU A 410 -39.97 -12.14 6.97
N LEU A 411 -40.26 -10.95 7.50
CA LEU A 411 -39.27 -9.92 7.80
C LEU A 411 -38.29 -10.37 8.89
N GLU A 412 -38.76 -11.07 9.91
CA GLU A 412 -37.86 -11.67 10.91
C GLU A 412 -36.89 -12.69 10.30
N GLN A 413 -37.39 -13.57 9.42
CA GLN A 413 -36.54 -14.52 8.70
C GLN A 413 -35.53 -13.78 7.82
N TYR A 414 -35.99 -12.75 7.11
CA TYR A 414 -35.16 -11.95 6.23
C TYR A 414 -34.05 -11.22 6.98
N VAL A 415 -34.33 -10.57 8.11
CA VAL A 415 -33.32 -9.92 8.95
C VAL A 415 -32.28 -10.93 9.46
N ARG A 416 -32.71 -12.12 9.90
CA ARG A 416 -31.77 -13.18 10.32
C ARG A 416 -30.84 -13.58 9.17
N LYS A 417 -31.37 -13.75 7.96
CA LYS A 417 -30.58 -14.13 6.77
C LYS A 417 -29.61 -13.01 6.36
N ILE A 418 -30.03 -11.74 6.39
CA ILE A 418 -29.17 -10.58 6.13
C ILE A 418 -27.98 -10.56 7.10
N ASN A 419 -28.24 -10.69 8.41
CA ASN A 419 -27.18 -10.66 9.42
C ASN A 419 -26.19 -11.82 9.23
N ASN A 420 -26.70 -13.02 8.93
CA ASN A 420 -25.86 -14.17 8.61
C ASN A 420 -25.01 -13.93 7.35
N ALA A 421 -25.57 -13.26 6.35
CA ALA A 421 -24.89 -12.98 5.09
C ALA A 421 -23.78 -11.94 5.26
N LEU A 422 -24.06 -10.85 5.98
CA LEU A 422 -23.05 -9.83 6.31
C LEU A 422 -21.91 -10.42 7.14
N ALA A 423 -22.21 -11.31 8.10
CA ALA A 423 -21.21 -11.99 8.91
C ALA A 423 -20.38 -13.02 8.10
N SER A 424 -20.97 -13.61 7.06
CA SER A 424 -20.33 -14.64 6.22
C SER A 424 -19.61 -14.05 5.00
N LEU A 425 -19.94 -12.83 4.59
CA LEU A 425 -19.36 -12.17 3.41
C LEU A 425 -17.84 -12.10 3.47
N GLU A 426 -17.28 -11.64 4.59
CA GLU A 426 -15.83 -11.54 4.76
C GLU A 426 -15.17 -12.93 4.76
N LYS A 427 -15.81 -13.93 5.38
CA LYS A 427 -15.32 -15.31 5.41
C LYS A 427 -15.30 -15.92 4.01
N ASN A 428 -16.36 -15.71 3.22
CA ASN A 428 -16.47 -16.17 1.84
C ASN A 428 -15.37 -15.57 0.96
N VAL A 429 -15.21 -14.25 0.97
CA VAL A 429 -14.19 -13.56 0.17
C VAL A 429 -12.78 -14.00 0.60
N ARG A 430 -12.56 -14.23 1.89
CA ARG A 430 -11.30 -14.77 2.42
C ARG A 430 -11.04 -16.20 1.94
N ALA A 431 -12.05 -17.08 1.96
CA ALA A 431 -11.91 -18.46 1.50
C ALA A 431 -11.57 -18.54 0.01
N ARG A 432 -12.28 -17.77 -0.83
CA ARG A 432 -12.01 -17.65 -2.27
C ARG A 432 -10.60 -17.11 -2.53
N HIS A 433 -10.21 -16.05 -1.83
CA HIS A 433 -8.87 -15.47 -1.94
C HIS A 433 -7.78 -16.45 -1.52
N ASN A 434 -7.96 -17.16 -0.40
CA ASN A 434 -7.00 -18.16 0.07
C ASN A 434 -6.86 -19.31 -0.95
N ARG A 435 -7.97 -19.81 -1.50
CA ARG A 435 -7.96 -20.81 -2.57
C ARG A 435 -7.19 -20.34 -3.79
N PHE A 436 -7.47 -19.14 -4.28
CA PHE A 436 -6.73 -18.53 -5.39
C PHE A 436 -5.23 -18.49 -5.09
N THR A 437 -4.83 -17.98 -3.92
CA THR A 437 -3.40 -17.88 -3.57
C THR A 437 -2.72 -19.24 -3.45
N ARG A 438 -3.43 -20.27 -2.95
CA ARG A 438 -2.92 -21.64 -2.87
C ARG A 438 -2.73 -22.24 -4.26
N THR A 439 -3.74 -22.17 -5.13
CA THR A 439 -3.63 -22.70 -6.49
C THR A 439 -2.57 -21.97 -7.31
N LEU A 440 -2.40 -20.66 -7.11
CA LEU A 440 -1.31 -19.92 -7.73
C LEU A 440 0.07 -20.36 -7.20
N ALA A 441 0.20 -20.56 -5.88
CA ALA A 441 1.43 -21.09 -5.28
C ALA A 441 1.76 -22.49 -5.81
N GLU A 442 0.79 -23.39 -5.92
CA GLU A 442 0.94 -24.73 -6.52
C GLU A 442 1.46 -24.62 -7.96
N ALA A 443 0.83 -23.78 -8.79
CA ALA A 443 1.25 -23.57 -10.18
C ALA A 443 2.67 -22.96 -10.30
N ILE A 444 3.09 -22.13 -9.34
CA ILE A 444 4.47 -21.61 -9.29
C ILE A 444 5.44 -22.71 -8.90
N SER A 445 5.13 -23.51 -7.87
CA SER A 445 5.98 -24.60 -7.40
C SER A 445 6.22 -25.67 -8.45
N GLU A 446 5.24 -25.98 -9.31
CA GLU A 446 5.42 -26.88 -10.44
C GLU A 446 6.47 -26.37 -11.44
N ARG A 447 6.59 -25.05 -11.59
CA ARG A 447 7.50 -24.41 -12.56
C ARG A 447 8.85 -24.02 -11.98
N ILE A 448 8.90 -23.68 -10.69
CA ILE A 448 10.12 -23.42 -9.93
C ILE A 448 10.05 -24.21 -8.61
N PRO A 449 10.40 -25.51 -8.65
CA PRO A 449 10.44 -26.36 -7.46
C PRO A 449 11.38 -25.79 -6.38
N ASP A 450 12.41 -25.08 -6.82
CA ASP A 450 13.41 -24.43 -5.97
C ASP A 450 12.87 -23.22 -5.19
N LEU A 451 11.60 -22.83 -5.27
CA LEU A 451 11.04 -21.83 -4.33
C LEU A 451 10.69 -22.45 -2.97
N GLY A 452 10.56 -23.78 -2.87
CA GLY A 452 10.53 -24.54 -1.61
C GLY A 452 9.43 -24.18 -0.59
N SER A 453 8.43 -23.38 -0.98
CA SER A 453 7.33 -22.93 -0.11
C SER A 453 5.98 -23.37 -0.68
N LYS A 454 4.93 -23.35 0.15
CA LYS A 454 3.51 -23.35 -0.30
C LYS A 454 2.80 -22.04 0.03
N ASP A 455 3.48 -21.14 0.74
CA ASP A 455 3.01 -19.78 1.07
C ASP A 455 3.46 -18.82 -0.04
N LEU A 456 2.48 -18.29 -0.79
CA LEU A 456 2.68 -17.36 -1.89
C LEU A 456 3.44 -16.09 -1.47
N SER A 457 3.22 -15.61 -0.24
CA SER A 457 3.91 -14.41 0.25
C SER A 457 5.40 -14.68 0.41
N ARG A 458 5.76 -15.85 0.95
CA ARG A 458 7.17 -16.27 1.05
C ARG A 458 7.79 -16.50 -0.32
N MET A 459 7.07 -17.14 -1.24
CA MET A 459 7.53 -17.31 -2.63
C MET A 459 7.82 -15.96 -3.30
N ALA A 460 6.91 -14.99 -3.15
CA ALA A 460 7.08 -13.67 -3.72
C ALA A 460 8.34 -12.98 -3.19
N MET A 461 8.58 -13.07 -1.88
CA MET A 461 9.76 -12.50 -1.27
C MET A 461 11.05 -13.19 -1.71
N GLN A 462 11.09 -14.53 -1.70
CA GLN A 462 12.25 -15.27 -2.18
C GLN A 462 12.54 -14.92 -3.65
N TYR A 463 11.51 -14.87 -4.50
CA TYR A 463 11.67 -14.51 -5.91
C TYR A 463 12.22 -13.09 -6.11
N LEU A 464 11.67 -12.10 -5.39
CA LEU A 464 12.14 -10.72 -5.48
C LEU A 464 13.57 -10.57 -4.98
N LEU A 465 13.91 -11.25 -3.89
CA LEU A 465 15.20 -11.17 -3.23
C LEU A 465 16.24 -12.19 -3.78
N ALA A 466 15.91 -12.96 -4.82
CA ALA A 466 16.90 -13.82 -5.49
C ALA A 466 17.87 -13.04 -6.40
N SER A 467 17.65 -11.74 -6.59
CA SER A 467 18.56 -10.84 -7.30
C SER A 467 18.92 -9.62 -6.46
N SER A 468 19.96 -8.90 -6.89
CA SER A 468 20.39 -7.63 -6.28
C SER A 468 19.50 -6.43 -6.63
N CYS A 469 18.49 -6.64 -7.46
CA CYS A 469 17.53 -5.63 -7.89
C CYS A 469 16.14 -6.28 -8.00
N PRO A 470 15.15 -5.82 -7.20
CA PRO A 470 15.29 -4.85 -6.12
C PRO A 470 16.23 -5.35 -5.00
N ALA A 471 16.93 -4.44 -4.33
CA ALA A 471 17.87 -4.75 -3.26
C ALA A 471 17.13 -4.95 -1.92
N THR A 472 16.16 -4.08 -1.65
CA THR A 472 15.24 -4.14 -0.50
C THR A 472 13.80 -4.15 -0.99
N ALA A 473 12.93 -4.95 -0.36
CA ALA A 473 11.49 -4.99 -0.64
C ALA A 473 10.67 -4.45 0.54
N LEU A 474 9.72 -3.58 0.23
CA LEU A 474 8.91 -2.84 1.20
C LEU A 474 7.56 -3.52 1.44
N CYS A 475 7.40 -4.07 2.64
CA CYS A 475 6.26 -4.89 3.02
C CYS A 475 5.30 -4.09 3.93
N GLY A 476 3.99 -4.15 3.64
CA GLY A 476 2.95 -3.49 4.43
C GLY A 476 2.63 -4.21 5.75
N MET A 477 3.59 -4.25 6.65
CA MET A 477 3.57 -5.01 7.91
C MET A 477 2.70 -4.35 9.00
N ARG A 478 1.40 -4.17 8.74
CA ARG A 478 0.48 -3.45 9.63
C ARG A 478 0.04 -4.21 10.88
N ARG A 479 0.38 -5.49 11.00
CA ARG A 479 0.00 -6.38 12.11
C ARG A 479 1.20 -7.15 12.63
N VAL A 480 1.29 -7.34 13.93
CA VAL A 480 2.38 -8.09 14.59
C VAL A 480 2.51 -9.52 14.03
N SER A 481 1.39 -10.21 13.81
CA SER A 481 1.40 -11.56 13.23
C SER A 481 2.04 -11.59 11.84
N TYR A 482 1.80 -10.55 11.03
CA TYR A 482 2.36 -10.45 9.69
C TYR A 482 3.86 -10.07 9.70
N VAL A 483 4.28 -9.21 10.63
CA VAL A 483 5.71 -8.95 10.90
C VAL A 483 6.44 -10.26 11.17
N ARG A 484 5.94 -11.05 12.12
CA ARG A 484 6.53 -12.35 12.51
C ARG A 484 6.55 -13.35 11.35
N GLN A 485 5.49 -13.39 10.54
CA GLN A 485 5.43 -14.27 9.36
C GLN A 485 6.55 -13.94 8.36
N LEU A 486 6.81 -12.66 8.10
CA LEU A 486 7.86 -12.25 7.16
C LEU A 486 9.26 -12.37 7.77
N HIS A 487 9.44 -12.09 9.06
CA HIS A 487 10.72 -12.27 9.75
C HIS A 487 11.13 -13.74 9.87
N ALA A 488 10.21 -14.69 9.74
CA ALA A 488 10.55 -16.10 9.61
C ALA A 488 11.49 -16.38 8.41
N LEU A 489 11.46 -15.51 7.38
CA LEU A 489 12.36 -15.61 6.24
C LEU A 489 13.83 -15.43 6.63
N TYR A 490 14.16 -14.75 7.75
CA TYR A 490 15.55 -14.60 8.19
C TYR A 490 16.26 -15.93 8.47
N LYS A 491 15.50 -16.99 8.72
CA LYS A 491 16.03 -18.35 8.93
C LYS A 491 16.19 -19.14 7.61
N GLU A 492 15.70 -18.59 6.51
CA GLU A 492 15.79 -19.21 5.20
C GLU A 492 17.05 -18.69 4.47
N PRO A 493 17.77 -19.55 3.73
CA PRO A 493 18.92 -19.10 2.95
C PRO A 493 18.45 -18.17 1.83
N ALA A 494 19.22 -17.10 1.53
CA ALA A 494 18.99 -16.34 0.30
C ALA A 494 19.33 -17.24 -0.88
N ARG A 495 18.30 -17.68 -1.61
CA ARG A 495 18.51 -18.46 -2.82
C ARG A 495 19.14 -17.59 -3.90
N SER A 496 20.21 -18.07 -4.50
CA SER A 496 20.80 -17.47 -5.70
C SER A 496 19.87 -17.69 -6.90
N ARG A 497 19.62 -16.60 -7.65
CA ARG A 497 19.01 -16.52 -8.99
C ARG A 497 18.21 -17.75 -9.43
N PHE A 498 16.89 -17.65 -9.40
CA PHE A 498 16.02 -18.62 -10.08
C PHE A 498 16.21 -18.57 -11.59
N ARG A 499 15.91 -19.68 -12.30
CA ARG A 499 15.85 -19.68 -13.77
C ARG A 499 15.00 -18.48 -14.23
N ASP A 500 15.56 -17.68 -15.13
CA ASP A 500 14.89 -16.47 -15.61
C ASP A 500 13.62 -16.86 -16.39
N GLY A 501 12.49 -16.44 -15.86
CA GLY A 501 11.18 -16.59 -16.50
C GLY A 501 10.27 -17.59 -15.81
N LEU A 502 9.05 -17.13 -15.53
CA LEU A 502 7.88 -17.98 -15.52
C LEU A 502 7.02 -17.60 -16.73
N PRO A 503 7.37 -18.06 -17.96
CA PRO A 503 6.59 -17.71 -19.15
C PRO A 503 5.11 -18.00 -18.93
N GLY A 504 4.25 -17.00 -19.15
CA GLY A 504 2.82 -17.13 -18.96
C GLY A 504 2.33 -17.20 -17.50
N LEU A 505 3.15 -16.89 -16.48
CA LEU A 505 2.63 -16.79 -15.10
C LEU A 505 1.57 -15.71 -14.96
N GLU A 506 1.77 -14.56 -15.58
CA GLU A 506 0.79 -13.47 -15.59
C GLU A 506 -0.55 -13.94 -16.16
N GLN A 507 -0.52 -14.56 -17.34
CA GLN A 507 -1.71 -15.13 -17.96
C GLN A 507 -2.36 -16.22 -17.09
N ARG A 508 -1.54 -17.10 -16.49
CA ARG A 508 -2.04 -18.13 -15.58
C ARG A 508 -2.68 -17.54 -14.31
N ALA A 509 -2.09 -16.49 -13.75
CA ALA A 509 -2.64 -15.79 -12.60
C ALA A 509 -3.99 -15.14 -12.94
N VAL A 510 -4.10 -14.54 -14.13
CA VAL A 510 -5.37 -13.99 -14.64
C VAL A 510 -6.43 -15.09 -14.82
N GLU A 511 -6.08 -16.23 -15.43
CA GLU A 511 -6.99 -17.38 -15.59
C GLU A 511 -7.51 -17.90 -14.24
N LEU A 512 -6.61 -18.12 -13.28
CA LEU A 512 -6.97 -18.60 -11.95
C LEU A 512 -7.84 -17.58 -11.21
N TRP A 513 -7.54 -16.28 -11.37
CA TRP A 513 -8.33 -15.21 -10.78
C TRP A 513 -9.74 -15.15 -11.37
N SER A 514 -9.87 -15.21 -12.71
CA SER A 514 -11.16 -15.22 -13.40
C SER A 514 -11.99 -16.44 -13.01
N LYS A 515 -11.37 -17.61 -12.88
CA LYS A 515 -12.05 -18.83 -12.41
C LYS A 515 -12.63 -18.67 -11.01
N GLU A 516 -11.88 -18.04 -10.11
CA GLU A 516 -12.29 -17.90 -8.71
C GLU A 516 -13.31 -16.78 -8.50
N PHE A 517 -13.14 -15.65 -9.19
CA PHE A 517 -13.87 -14.42 -8.93
C PHE A 517 -14.93 -14.04 -9.97
N GLY A 518 -15.02 -14.79 -11.07
CA GLY A 518 -15.94 -14.51 -12.17
C GLY A 518 -15.46 -13.33 -13.02
N PHE A 519 -15.27 -13.60 -14.32
CA PHE A 519 -15.06 -12.61 -15.36
C PHE A 519 -15.69 -13.09 -16.67
#